data_AF-A0A955LKS7-F1
#
_entry.id   AF-A0A955LKS7-F1
#
_cell.length_a   1.000
_cell.length_b   1.000
_cell.length_c   1.000
_cell.angle_alpha   90.00
_cell.angle_beta   90.00
_cell.angle_gamma   90.00
#
_symmetry.space_group_name_H-M   'P 1'
#
loop_
_entity.id
_entity.type
_entity.pdbx_description
1 polymer ?
#
loop_
_entity_poly.entity_id
_entity_poly.type
_entity_poly.pdbx_seq_one_letter_code
_entity_poly.pdbx_strand_id
1 'polypeptide(L)'
;MQQTPPAGGQHNTGMAMIAYLLFFVPLLTGDAHKDEFVKFHTNQGTLLFILSVAVSVVGTVVPFLGWFLVIPLGGLFTFVLFVMGIINASKGEMKELPVIGKYQIIK
;
A
#
# COMPACT_ATOMS: atom_id res chain seq x y z
N MET A 1 3.97 4.95 13.77
CA MET A 1 3.04 5.15 14.92
C MET A 1 1.76 4.53 14.46
N GLN A 2 1.26 3.46 15.08
CA GLN A 2 -0.03 2.88 14.70
C GLN A 2 -1.10 3.96 14.95
N GLN A 3 -1.54 4.61 13.88
CA GLN A 3 -2.62 5.58 13.97
C GLN A 3 -3.89 4.76 14.11
N THR A 4 -4.46 4.67 15.30
CA THR A 4 -5.81 4.13 15.46
C THR A 4 -6.78 5.12 14.80
N PRO A 5 -7.79 4.67 14.04
CA PRO A 5 -8.78 5.58 13.49
C PRO A 5 -9.40 6.43 14.62
N PRO A 6 -9.69 7.73 14.37
CA PRO A 6 -10.43 8.53 15.33
C PRO A 6 -11.72 7.80 15.67
N ALA A 7 -11.96 7.53 16.96
CA ALA A 7 -13.19 6.89 17.39
C ALA A 7 -14.37 7.81 17.08
N GLY A 8 -15.26 7.41 16.15
CA GLY A 8 -16.58 8.03 15.96
C GLY A 8 -17.02 8.40 14.54
N GLY A 9 -16.25 8.14 13.48
CA GLY A 9 -16.65 8.43 12.09
C GLY A 9 -16.76 7.19 11.20
N GLN A 10 -17.80 7.10 10.37
CA GLN A 10 -17.89 6.10 9.30
C GLN A 10 -16.88 6.47 8.20
N HIS A 11 -15.81 5.71 8.05
CA HIS A 11 -14.77 5.93 7.03
C HIS A 11 -15.12 5.23 5.72
N ASN A 12 -14.54 5.68 4.60
CA ASN A 12 -14.79 5.09 3.29
C ASN A 12 -13.91 3.85 3.06
N THR A 13 -14.35 2.71 3.58
CA THR A 13 -13.68 1.41 3.42
C THR A 13 -13.44 1.04 1.97
N GLY A 14 -14.42 1.28 1.09
CA GLY A 14 -14.29 0.98 -0.34
C GLY A 14 -13.15 1.76 -0.99
N MET A 15 -13.06 3.06 -0.71
CA MET A 15 -12.00 3.92 -1.24
C MET A 15 -10.62 3.54 -0.70
N ALA A 16 -10.52 3.16 0.57
CA ALA A 16 -9.28 2.65 1.15
C ALA A 16 -8.79 1.36 0.49
N MET A 17 -9.70 0.44 0.13
CA MET A 17 -9.36 -0.77 -0.64
C MET A 17 -8.93 -0.42 -2.07
N ILE A 18 -9.62 0.52 -2.73
CA ILE A 18 -9.25 1.03 -4.06
C ILE A 18 -7.83 1.58 -4.04
N ALA A 19 -7.39 2.18 -2.93
CA ALA A 19 -6.05 2.74 -2.79
C ALA A 19 -4.91 1.71 -2.98
N TYR A 20 -5.18 0.42 -2.80
CA TYR A 20 -4.20 -0.65 -3.11
C TYR A 20 -4.23 -1.09 -4.58
N LEU A 21 -5.39 -1.01 -5.23
CA LEU A 21 -5.55 -1.33 -6.64
C LEU A 21 -5.04 -0.20 -7.53
N LEU A 22 -5.41 1.03 -7.19
CA LEU A 22 -5.14 2.27 -7.93
C LEU A 22 -4.91 3.41 -6.92
N PHE A 23 -3.72 3.47 -6.32
CA PHE A 23 -3.37 4.45 -5.27
C PHE A 23 -3.60 5.92 -5.66
N PHE A 24 -3.59 6.24 -6.95
CA PHE A 24 -3.83 7.60 -7.42
C PHE A 24 -5.31 8.00 -7.45
N VAL A 25 -6.26 7.06 -7.40
CA VAL A 25 -7.70 7.38 -7.41
C VAL A 25 -8.10 8.22 -6.19
N PRO A 26 -7.81 7.82 -4.93
CA PRO A 26 -8.12 8.63 -3.76
C PRO A 26 -7.42 10.00 -3.73
N LEU A 27 -6.26 10.13 -4.40
CA LEU A 27 -5.55 11.40 -4.55
C LEU A 27 -6.26 12.34 -5.52
N LEU A 28 -6.72 11.81 -6.66
CA LEU A 28 -7.41 12.59 -7.69
C LEU A 28 -8.85 12.96 -7.29
N THR A 29 -9.54 12.11 -6.53
CA THR A 29 -10.89 12.42 -6.00
C THR A 29 -10.83 13.32 -4.75
N GLY A 30 -9.64 13.51 -4.19
CA GLY A 30 -9.41 14.26 -2.96
C GLY A 30 -9.86 13.54 -1.69
N ASP A 31 -10.27 12.27 -1.78
CA ASP A 31 -10.71 11.49 -0.62
C ASP A 31 -9.57 11.26 0.38
N ALA A 32 -8.33 11.15 -0.10
CA ALA A 32 -7.14 11.08 0.74
C ALA A 32 -6.89 12.35 1.58
N HIS A 33 -7.58 13.46 1.30
CA HIS A 33 -7.49 14.70 2.11
C HIS A 33 -8.70 14.91 3.03
N LYS A 34 -9.75 14.10 2.87
CA LYS A 34 -11.00 14.21 3.64
C LYS A 34 -11.13 13.15 4.73
N ASP A 35 -10.49 12.01 4.53
CA ASP A 35 -10.58 10.85 5.41
C ASP A 35 -9.17 10.31 5.72
N GLU A 36 -8.74 10.43 6.98
CA GLU A 36 -7.44 9.96 7.45
C GLU A 36 -7.26 8.45 7.27
N PHE A 37 -8.36 7.66 7.30
CA PHE A 37 -8.32 6.24 7.02
C PHE A 37 -7.98 5.96 5.55
N VAL A 38 -8.65 6.66 4.64
CA VAL A 38 -8.36 6.58 3.19
C VAL A 38 -6.94 7.07 2.93
N LYS A 39 -6.53 8.18 3.54
CA LYS A 39 -5.17 8.73 3.45
C LYS A 39 -4.10 7.72 3.86
N PHE A 40 -4.30 7.05 5.00
CA PHE A 40 -3.40 6.02 5.49
C PHE A 40 -3.24 4.89 4.46
N HIS A 41 -4.33 4.30 3.99
CA HIS A 41 -4.27 3.21 3.01
C HIS A 41 -3.77 3.68 1.63
N THR A 42 -4.01 4.93 1.26
CA THR A 42 -3.42 5.57 0.07
C THR A 42 -1.91 5.68 0.19
N ASN A 43 -1.40 6.06 1.36
CA ASN A 43 0.04 6.11 1.62
C ASN A 43 0.67 4.72 1.55
N GLN A 44 0.06 3.71 2.18
CA GLN A 44 0.53 2.32 2.13
C GLN A 44 0.50 1.76 0.71
N GLY A 45 -0.58 1.98 -0.05
CA GLY A 45 -0.72 1.56 -1.44
C GLY A 45 0.31 2.21 -2.37
N THR A 46 0.59 3.50 -2.17
CA THR A 46 1.63 4.23 -2.93
C THR A 46 3.03 3.67 -2.64
N LEU A 47 3.36 3.43 -1.37
CA LEU A 47 4.65 2.84 -0.99
C LEU A 47 4.82 1.42 -1.55
N LEU A 48 3.74 0.63 -1.54
CA LEU A 48 3.75 -0.71 -2.10
C LEU A 48 3.96 -0.69 -3.62
N PHE A 49 3.36 0.27 -4.32
CA PHE A 49 3.61 0.49 -5.74
C PHE A 49 5.07 0.88 -6.02
N ILE A 50 5.66 1.79 -5.22
CA ILE A 50 7.08 2.14 -5.36
C ILE A 50 7.97 0.90 -5.14
N LEU A 51 7.66 0.08 -4.13
CA LEU A 51 8.38 -1.16 -3.87
C LEU A 51 8.26 -2.15 -5.04
N SER A 52 7.08 -2.33 -5.62
CA SER A 52 6.89 -3.26 -6.75
C SER A 52 7.63 -2.81 -8.00
N VAL A 53 7.67 -1.50 -8.28
CA VAL A 53 8.51 -0.92 -9.34
C VAL A 53 10.00 -1.17 -9.06
N ALA A 54 10.47 -0.95 -7.84
CA ALA A 54 11.86 -1.21 -7.47
C ALA A 54 12.24 -2.69 -7.65
N VAL A 55 11.39 -3.63 -7.21
CA VAL A 55 11.59 -5.08 -7.43
C VAL A 55 11.68 -5.39 -8.92
N SER A 56 10.78 -4.82 -9.72
CA SER A 56 10.72 -5.08 -11.16
C SER A 56 11.97 -4.56 -11.89
N VAL A 57 12.42 -3.35 -11.55
CA VAL A 57 13.62 -2.73 -12.13
C VAL A 57 14.88 -3.53 -11.74
N VAL A 58 15.09 -3.78 -10.45
CA VAL A 58 16.25 -4.55 -9.97
C VAL A 58 16.25 -5.96 -10.55
N GLY A 59 15.09 -6.61 -10.55
CA GLY A 59 14.92 -7.95 -11.10
C GLY A 59 15.19 -8.03 -12.60
N THR A 60 14.88 -6.99 -13.36
CA THR A 60 15.16 -6.95 -14.81
C THR A 60 16.64 -6.70 -15.11
N VAL A 61 17.27 -5.78 -14.36
CA VAL A 61 18.65 -5.33 -14.62
C VAL A 61 19.70 -6.38 -14.24
N VAL A 62 19.44 -7.22 -13.22
CA VAL A 62 20.39 -8.24 -12.75
C VAL A 62 20.11 -9.58 -13.45
N PRO A 63 20.97 -10.05 -14.37
CA PRO A 63 20.74 -11.32 -15.07
C PRO A 63 20.79 -12.52 -14.12
N PHE A 64 20.10 -13.60 -14.46
CA PHE A 64 19.98 -14.85 -13.70
C PHE A 64 19.39 -14.67 -12.29
N LEU A 65 20.09 -14.02 -11.35
CA LEU A 65 19.59 -13.77 -9.99
C LEU A 65 18.34 -12.89 -9.98
N GLY A 66 18.33 -11.82 -10.79
CA GLY A 66 17.17 -10.95 -10.89
C GLY A 66 15.96 -11.70 -11.43
N TRP A 67 16.15 -12.44 -12.52
CA TRP A 67 15.07 -13.17 -13.19
C TRP A 67 14.51 -14.34 -12.38
N PHE A 68 15.39 -15.15 -11.78
CA PHE A 68 14.99 -16.40 -11.13
C PHE A 68 14.81 -16.28 -9.61
N LEU A 69 15.31 -15.22 -8.97
CA LEU A 69 15.12 -15.00 -7.52
C LEU A 69 14.39 -13.69 -7.23
N VAL A 70 14.87 -12.55 -7.73
CA VAL A 70 14.31 -11.23 -7.34
C VAL A 70 12.89 -11.04 -7.86
N ILE A 71 12.64 -11.30 -9.14
CA ILE A 71 11.29 -11.18 -9.73
C ILE A 71 10.30 -12.12 -9.04
N PRO A 72 10.53 -13.45 -8.94
CA PRO A 72 9.52 -14.34 -8.35
C PRO A 72 9.34 -14.12 -6.84
N LEU A 73 10.43 -13.99 -6.06
CA LEU A 73 10.32 -13.84 -4.61
C LEU A 73 9.86 -12.44 -4.22
N GLY A 74 10.39 -11.41 -4.88
CA GLY A 74 9.96 -10.02 -4.67
C GLY A 74 8.53 -9.79 -5.15
N GLY A 75 8.14 -10.39 -6.27
CA GLY A 75 6.76 -10.38 -6.77
C GLY A 75 5.80 -11.01 -5.77
N LEU A 76 6.12 -12.22 -5.28
CA LEU A 76 5.33 -12.90 -4.25
C LEU A 76 5.25 -12.07 -2.96
N PHE A 77 6.37 -11.51 -2.51
CA PHE A 77 6.42 -10.67 -1.31
C PHE A 77 5.52 -9.44 -1.43
N THR A 78 5.64 -8.68 -2.53
CA THR A 78 4.79 -7.50 -2.78
C THR A 78 3.32 -7.88 -2.92
N PHE A 79 3.00 -9.03 -3.52
CA PHE A 79 1.63 -9.53 -3.61
C PHE A 79 1.05 -9.90 -2.23
N VAL A 80 1.83 -10.52 -1.35
CA VAL A 80 1.40 -10.78 0.04
C VAL A 80 1.11 -9.47 0.77
N LEU A 81 1.98 -8.46 0.66
CA LEU A 81 1.75 -7.14 1.25
C LEU A 81 0.49 -6.46 0.69
N PHE A 82 0.23 -6.61 -0.61
CA PHE A 82 -0.99 -6.10 -1.24
C PHE A 82 -2.24 -6.71 -0.61
N VAL A 83 -2.29 -8.04 -0.49
CA VAL A 83 -3.43 -8.75 0.13
C VAL A 83 -3.58 -8.36 1.60
N MET A 84 -2.48 -8.27 2.37
CA MET A 84 -2.52 -7.81 3.76
C MET A 84 -3.10 -6.40 3.88
N GLY A 85 -2.71 -5.49 2.98
CA GLY A 85 -3.22 -4.12 2.94
C GLY A 85 -4.72 -4.06 2.71
N ILE A 86 -5.23 -4.84 1.76
CA ILE A 86 -6.67 -4.95 1.48
C ILE A 86 -7.42 -5.55 2.66
N ILE A 87 -6.88 -6.60 3.31
CA ILE A 87 -7.51 -7.22 4.49
C ILE A 87 -7.57 -6.23 5.67
N ASN A 88 -6.51 -5.45 5.89
CA ASN A 88 -6.50 -4.43 6.92
C ASN A 88 -7.55 -3.34 6.62
N ALA A 89 -7.60 -2.87 5.37
CA ALA A 89 -8.61 -1.90 4.93
C ALA A 89 -10.04 -2.42 5.10
N SER A 90 -10.33 -3.66 4.69
CA SER A 90 -11.67 -4.25 4.79
C SER A 90 -12.14 -4.46 6.23
N LYS A 91 -11.21 -4.57 7.18
CA LYS A 91 -11.49 -4.64 8.62
C LYS A 91 -11.57 -3.25 9.29
N GLY A 92 -11.35 -2.16 8.55
CA GLY A 92 -11.29 -0.82 9.12
C GLY A 92 -10.03 -0.57 9.96
N GLU A 93 -8.95 -1.34 9.72
CA GLU A 93 -7.74 -1.31 10.52
C GLU A 93 -6.61 -0.54 9.82
N MET A 94 -6.06 0.48 10.47
CA MET A 94 -4.85 1.18 10.03
C MET A 94 -3.57 0.48 10.51
N LYS A 95 -3.38 -0.77 10.07
CA LYS A 95 -2.18 -1.55 10.36
C LYS A 95 -1.13 -1.34 9.26
N GLU A 96 0.04 -0.86 9.67
CA GLU A 96 1.20 -0.64 8.79
C GLU A 96 1.63 -1.96 8.11
N LEU A 97 1.92 -1.90 6.82
CA LEU A 97 2.50 -3.06 6.12
C LEU A 97 3.92 -3.32 6.62
N PRO A 98 4.35 -4.59 6.73
CA PRO A 98 5.73 -4.93 7.04
C PRO A 98 6.73 -4.21 6.14
N VAL A 99 7.90 -3.84 6.70
CA VAL A 99 9.06 -3.21 6.03
C VAL A 99 8.82 -1.76 5.55
N ILE A 100 7.72 -1.49 4.85
CA ILE A 100 7.45 -0.21 4.21
C ILE A 100 6.50 0.70 4.99
N GLY A 101 5.65 0.14 5.86
CA GLY A 101 4.49 0.86 6.37
C GLY A 101 4.78 2.00 7.34
N LYS A 102 6.01 2.10 7.84
CA LYS A 102 6.49 3.17 8.73
C LYS A 102 6.76 4.51 8.01
N TYR A 103 6.87 4.50 6.69
CA TYR A 103 7.16 5.71 5.92
C TYR A 103 5.87 6.47 5.60
N GLN A 104 5.95 7.79 5.57
CA GLN A 104 4.82 8.66 5.22
C GLN A 104 5.26 9.65 4.14
N ILE A 105 4.60 9.56 2.98
CA ILE A 105 4.84 10.39 1.80
C ILE A 105 3.65 11.29 1.48
N ILE A 106 2.44 10.91 1.90
CA ILE A 106 1.24 11.76 1.81
C ILE A 106 1.05 12.48 3.15
N LYS A 107 1.04 13.82 3.11
CA LYS A 107 0.90 14.69 4.28
C LYS A 107 -0.52 15.15 4.51
#